data_AF-A0A2S2DMT4-F1
#
_entry.id   AF-A0A2S2DMT4-F1
#
_cell.length_a   1.000
_cell.length_b   1.000
_cell.length_c   1.000
_cell.angle_alpha   90.00
_cell.angle_beta   90.00
_cell.angle_gamma   90.00
#
_symmetry.space_group_name_H-M   'P 1'
#
loop_
_entity.id
_entity.type
_entity.pdbx_description
1 polymer ?
#
loop_
_entity_poly.entity_id
_entity_poly.type
_entity_poly.pdbx_seq_one_letter_code
_entity_poly.pdbx_strand_id
1 'polypeptide(L)'
;MLGERDVDRLLSEQGVLLRAHARLQARCTVLLGEQAERLRRLDAELMRTRAAAIRSLSALAWEREDRAALEQAAPGLQRRAAMGRQVEALQARVHELTRRLHVRELADHAARAGDALPHALEASLEAADLVICQTGCLSHGDYWRVQDRCKRSGKVCMLVDRPGRMHIVRIESLA
;
A
#
# COMPACT_ATOMS: atom_id res chain seq x y z
N MET A 1 -45.85 -78.36 -51.21
CA MET A 1 -45.18 -78.60 -49.91
C MET A 1 -43.76 -78.05 -49.80
N LEU A 2 -42.90 -78.05 -50.83
CA LEU A 2 -41.56 -77.42 -50.72
C LEU A 2 -41.62 -75.88 -50.77
N GLY A 3 -42.34 -75.30 -51.74
CA GLY A 3 -42.46 -73.84 -51.86
C GLY A 3 -43.22 -73.14 -50.73
N GLU A 4 -44.08 -73.86 -50.00
CA GLU A 4 -44.81 -73.31 -48.84
C GLU A 4 -43.87 -73.14 -47.63
N ARG A 5 -42.95 -74.08 -47.42
CA ARG A 5 -41.91 -73.99 -46.38
C ARG A 5 -40.89 -72.87 -46.66
N ASP A 6 -40.60 -72.61 -47.94
CA ASP A 6 -39.72 -71.52 -48.34
C ASP A 6 -40.36 -70.15 -48.11
N VAL A 7 -41.67 -70.02 -48.34
CA VAL A 7 -42.44 -68.80 -48.02
C VAL A 7 -42.48 -68.56 -46.52
N ASP A 8 -42.78 -69.59 -45.71
CA ASP A 8 -42.79 -69.47 -44.24
C ASP A 8 -41.42 -69.06 -43.69
N ARG A 9 -40.34 -69.60 -44.27
CA ARG A 9 -38.97 -69.23 -43.92
C ARG A 9 -38.69 -67.76 -44.23
N LEU A 10 -39.04 -67.28 -45.42
CA LEU A 10 -38.85 -65.88 -45.81
C LEU A 10 -39.64 -64.91 -44.92
N LEU A 11 -40.87 -65.28 -44.55
CA LEU A 11 -41.68 -64.48 -43.62
C LEU A 11 -41.06 -64.40 -42.22
N SER A 12 -40.48 -65.51 -41.74
CA SER A 12 -39.74 -65.53 -40.47
C SER A 12 -38.50 -64.63 -40.51
N GLU A 13 -37.69 -64.76 -41.56
CA GLU A 13 -36.48 -63.94 -41.77
C GLU A 13 -36.84 -62.45 -41.88
N GLN A 14 -37.88 -62.11 -42.64
CA GLN A 14 -38.40 -60.74 -42.75
C GLN A 14 -38.87 -60.20 -41.38
N GLY A 15 -39.54 -61.03 -40.58
CA GLY A 15 -39.95 -60.66 -39.23
C GLY A 15 -38.77 -60.36 -38.29
N VAL A 16 -37.68 -61.13 -38.40
CA VAL A 16 -36.43 -60.87 -37.65
C VAL A 16 -35.81 -59.55 -38.06
N LEU A 17 -35.70 -59.29 -39.37
CA LEU A 17 -35.14 -58.05 -39.90
C LEU A 17 -35.96 -56.82 -39.49
N LEU A 18 -37.28 -56.88 -39.56
CA LEU A 18 -38.15 -55.78 -39.14
C LEU A 18 -37.98 -55.45 -37.65
N ARG A 19 -37.88 -56.47 -36.78
CA ARG A 19 -37.62 -56.24 -35.35
C ARG A 19 -36.23 -55.65 -35.10
N ALA A 20 -35.21 -56.09 -35.83
CA ALA A 20 -33.87 -55.54 -35.71
C ALA A 20 -33.83 -54.08 -36.18
N HIS A 21 -34.49 -53.76 -37.31
CA HIS A 21 -34.60 -52.41 -37.82
C HIS A 21 -35.34 -51.48 -36.84
N ALA A 22 -36.48 -51.92 -36.29
CA ALA A 22 -37.23 -51.15 -35.30
C ALA A 22 -36.39 -50.85 -34.04
N ARG A 23 -35.60 -51.82 -33.55
CA ARG A 23 -34.67 -51.61 -32.42
C ARG A 23 -33.59 -50.59 -32.76
N LEU A 24 -33.00 -50.69 -33.94
CA LEU A 24 -31.98 -49.73 -34.39
C LEU A 24 -32.59 -48.33 -34.53
N GLN A 25 -33.76 -48.21 -35.16
CA GLN A 25 -34.48 -46.95 -35.32
C GLN A 25 -34.77 -46.31 -33.97
N ALA A 26 -35.33 -47.08 -33.01
CA ALA A 26 -35.58 -46.58 -31.67
C ALA A 26 -34.32 -46.05 -30.99
N ARG A 27 -33.20 -46.79 -31.08
CA ARG A 27 -31.91 -46.35 -30.54
C ARG A 27 -31.41 -45.07 -31.21
N CYS A 28 -31.49 -44.99 -32.53
CA CYS A 28 -31.08 -43.80 -33.28
C CYS A 28 -31.93 -42.58 -32.92
N THR A 29 -33.25 -42.74 -32.76
CA THR A 29 -34.14 -41.66 -32.34
C THR A 29 -33.76 -41.12 -30.96
N VAL A 30 -33.45 -42.00 -30.00
CA VAL A 30 -32.98 -41.58 -28.67
C VAL A 30 -31.66 -40.82 -28.76
N LEU A 31 -30.66 -41.39 -29.45
CA LEU A 31 -29.34 -40.74 -29.58
C LEU A 31 -29.43 -39.38 -30.28
N LEU A 32 -30.21 -39.26 -31.34
CA LEU A 32 -30.42 -37.99 -32.05
C LEU A 32 -31.10 -36.96 -31.14
N GLY A 33 -32.07 -37.38 -30.32
CA GLY A 33 -32.71 -36.52 -29.33
C GLY A 33 -31.72 -36.00 -28.29
N GLU A 34 -30.87 -36.88 -27.75
CA GLU A 34 -29.82 -36.51 -26.79
C GLU A 34 -28.79 -35.55 -27.41
N GLN A 35 -28.35 -35.80 -28.65
CA GLN A 35 -27.43 -34.90 -29.33
C GLN A 35 -28.06 -33.54 -29.62
N ALA A 36 -29.33 -33.49 -30.04
CA ALA A 36 -30.04 -32.24 -30.30
C ALA A 36 -30.19 -31.40 -29.02
N GLU A 37 -30.46 -32.04 -27.88
CA GLU A 37 -30.48 -31.36 -26.57
C GLU A 37 -29.09 -30.83 -26.19
N ARG A 38 -28.04 -31.63 -26.41
CA ARG A 38 -26.66 -31.20 -26.15
C ARG A 38 -26.27 -29.99 -27.00
N LEU A 39 -26.60 -29.99 -28.29
CA LEU A 39 -26.37 -28.85 -29.19
C LEU A 39 -27.09 -27.60 -28.69
N ARG A 40 -28.38 -27.71 -28.35
CA ARG A 40 -29.17 -26.58 -27.82
C ARG A 40 -28.55 -26.00 -26.55
N ARG A 41 -28.02 -26.84 -25.65
CA ARG A 41 -27.34 -26.38 -24.43
C ARG A 41 -26.04 -25.63 -24.75
N LEU A 42 -25.19 -26.20 -25.60
CA LEU A 42 -23.92 -25.59 -25.99
C LEU A 42 -24.13 -24.26 -26.75
N ASP A 43 -25.14 -24.20 -27.62
CA ASP A 43 -25.50 -22.96 -28.31
C ASP A 43 -25.94 -21.87 -27.32
N ALA A 44 -26.74 -22.24 -26.32
CA ALA A 44 -27.15 -21.30 -25.28
C ALA A 44 -25.96 -20.82 -24.43
N GLU A 45 -25.00 -21.70 -24.11
CA GLU A 45 -23.75 -21.33 -23.42
C GLU A 45 -22.86 -20.41 -24.26
N LEU A 46 -22.72 -20.70 -25.55
CA LEU A 46 -21.98 -19.88 -26.48
C LEU A 46 -22.60 -18.48 -26.60
N MET A 47 -23.93 -18.39 -26.67
CA MET A 47 -24.61 -17.09 -26.70
C MET A 47 -24.42 -16.31 -25.40
N ARG A 48 -24.52 -16.96 -24.23
CA ARG A 48 -24.29 -16.31 -22.93
C ARG A 48 -22.86 -15.79 -22.80
N THR A 49 -21.87 -16.60 -23.16
CA THR A 49 -20.45 -16.23 -23.09
C THR A 49 -20.11 -15.11 -24.08
N ARG A 50 -20.61 -15.18 -25.31
CA ARG A 50 -20.48 -14.07 -26.29
C ARG A 50 -21.11 -12.79 -25.79
N ALA A 51 -22.33 -12.85 -25.24
CA ALA A 51 -22.99 -11.66 -24.69
C ALA A 51 -22.19 -11.06 -23.52
N ALA A 52 -21.61 -11.89 -22.64
CA ALA A 52 -20.75 -11.41 -21.56
C ALA A 52 -19.47 -10.74 -22.09
N ALA A 53 -18.82 -11.34 -23.09
CA ALA A 53 -17.64 -10.76 -23.72
C ALA A 53 -17.96 -9.42 -24.40
N ILE A 54 -19.07 -9.34 -25.15
CA ILE A 54 -19.52 -8.09 -25.79
C ILE A 54 -19.71 -7.00 -24.73
N ARG A 55 -20.43 -7.27 -23.63
CA ARG A 55 -20.63 -6.26 -22.58
C ARG A 55 -19.30 -5.77 -22.00
N SER A 56 -18.41 -6.68 -21.64
CA SER A 56 -17.13 -6.31 -21.02
C SER A 56 -16.21 -5.56 -21.99
N LEU A 57 -16.15 -5.98 -23.26
CA LEU A 57 -15.34 -5.32 -24.29
C LEU A 57 -15.90 -3.96 -24.66
N SER A 58 -17.22 -3.82 -24.76
CA SER A 58 -17.87 -2.53 -24.96
C SER A 58 -17.57 -1.59 -23.79
N ALA A 59 -17.75 -2.01 -22.54
CA ALA A 59 -17.41 -1.18 -21.38
C ALA A 59 -15.93 -0.73 -21.42
N LEU A 60 -15.00 -1.66 -21.71
CA LEU A 60 -13.58 -1.32 -21.83
C LEU A 60 -13.29 -0.34 -22.97
N ALA A 61 -14.01 -0.43 -24.09
CA ALA A 61 -13.85 0.49 -25.21
C ALA A 61 -14.25 1.92 -24.80
N TRP A 62 -15.40 2.07 -24.13
CA TRP A 62 -15.86 3.37 -23.63
C TRP A 62 -14.88 3.97 -22.60
N GLU A 63 -14.41 3.19 -21.64
CA GLU A 63 -13.42 3.65 -20.66
C GLU A 63 -12.10 4.09 -21.31
N ARG A 64 -11.70 3.44 -22.41
CA ARG A 64 -10.50 3.83 -23.17
C ARG A 64 -10.71 5.14 -23.91
N GLU A 65 -11.88 5.35 -24.49
CA GLU A 65 -12.25 6.60 -25.16
C GLU A 65 -12.29 7.75 -24.16
N ASP A 66 -12.94 7.55 -23.01
CA ASP A 66 -13.00 8.55 -21.93
C ASP A 66 -11.60 8.90 -21.41
N ARG A 67 -10.75 7.90 -21.18
CA ARG A 67 -9.36 8.15 -20.76
C ARG A 67 -8.58 8.92 -21.84
N ALA A 68 -8.76 8.58 -23.12
CA ALA A 68 -8.11 9.29 -24.21
C ALA A 68 -8.60 10.74 -24.30
N ALA A 69 -9.89 10.98 -24.11
CA ALA A 69 -10.47 12.32 -24.06
C ALA A 69 -9.90 13.14 -22.89
N LEU A 70 -9.76 12.54 -21.69
CA LEU A 70 -9.11 13.18 -20.54
C LEU A 70 -7.63 13.50 -20.80
N GLU A 71 -6.90 12.57 -21.42
CA GLU A 71 -5.48 12.78 -21.78
C GLU A 71 -5.31 13.92 -22.80
N GLN A 72 -6.23 14.04 -23.75
CA GLN A 72 -6.27 15.15 -24.71
C GLN A 72 -6.66 16.48 -24.06
N ALA A 73 -7.63 16.47 -23.14
CA ALA A 73 -8.06 17.67 -22.42
C ALA A 73 -6.99 18.18 -21.45
N ALA A 74 -6.15 17.29 -20.90
CA ALA A 74 -5.08 17.63 -19.97
C ALA A 74 -3.73 16.95 -20.33
N PRO A 75 -3.06 17.38 -21.41
CA PRO A 75 -1.81 16.79 -21.84
C PRO A 75 -0.74 16.86 -20.74
N GLY A 76 -0.02 15.74 -20.54
CA GLY A 76 1.08 15.68 -19.57
C GLY A 76 0.67 15.65 -18.09
N LEU A 77 -0.64 15.59 -17.76
CA LEU A 77 -1.12 15.45 -16.38
C LEU A 77 -0.48 14.25 -15.65
N GLN A 78 -0.39 13.09 -16.32
CA GLN A 78 0.24 11.89 -15.76
C GLN A 78 1.70 12.13 -15.39
N ARG A 79 2.45 12.83 -16.24
CA ARG A 79 3.86 13.17 -16.00
C ARG A 79 3.98 14.13 -14.81
N ARG A 80 3.12 15.15 -14.74
CA ARG A 80 3.08 16.08 -13.60
C ARG A 80 2.72 15.39 -12.29
N ALA A 81 1.76 14.47 -12.30
CA ALA A 81 1.39 13.68 -11.13
C ALA A 81 2.54 12.75 -10.68
N ALA A 82 3.23 12.11 -11.62
CA ALA A 82 4.40 11.28 -11.31
C ALA A 82 5.55 12.10 -10.72
N MET A 83 5.83 13.28 -11.29
CA MET A 83 6.81 14.22 -10.74
C MET A 83 6.39 14.71 -9.35
N GLY A 84 5.11 15.00 -9.12
CA GLY A 84 4.57 15.37 -7.80
C GLY A 84 4.88 14.30 -6.74
N ARG A 85 4.60 13.02 -7.03
CA ARG A 85 4.95 11.91 -6.14
C ARG A 85 6.45 11.80 -5.87
N GLN A 86 7.29 12.05 -6.88
CA GLN A 86 8.75 12.05 -6.71
C GLN A 86 9.21 13.20 -5.81
N VAL A 87 8.65 14.40 -6.00
CA VAL A 87 8.93 15.56 -5.15
C VAL A 87 8.53 15.28 -3.70
N GLU A 88 7.34 14.72 -3.46
CA GLU A 88 6.89 14.32 -2.13
C GLU A 88 7.85 13.31 -1.48
N ALA A 89 8.29 12.30 -2.23
CA ALA A 89 9.24 11.30 -1.74
C ALA A 89 10.61 11.90 -1.40
N LEU A 90 11.12 12.81 -2.25
CA LEU A 90 12.38 13.51 -2.02
C LEU A 90 12.27 14.44 -0.81
N GLN A 91 11.15 15.16 -0.67
CA GLN A 91 10.89 15.99 0.50
C GLN A 91 10.89 15.14 1.78
N ALA A 92 10.18 14.01 1.80
CA ALA A 92 10.18 13.11 2.94
C ALA A 92 11.60 12.64 3.29
N ARG A 93 12.42 12.31 2.29
CA ARG A 93 13.82 11.90 2.48
C ARG A 93 14.70 13.02 3.03
N VAL A 94 14.52 14.25 2.57
CA VAL A 94 15.25 15.41 3.10
C VAL A 94 14.89 15.62 4.55
N HIS A 95 13.60 15.65 4.90
CA HIS A 95 13.16 15.80 6.31
C HIS A 95 13.74 14.70 7.21
N GLU A 96 13.79 13.46 6.73
CA GLU A 96 14.42 12.34 7.44
C GLU A 96 15.91 12.60 7.69
N LEU A 97 16.67 12.94 6.64
CA LEU A 97 18.10 13.18 6.75
C LEU A 97 18.41 14.38 7.64
N THR A 98 17.65 15.47 7.52
CA THR A 98 17.77 16.63 8.41
C THR A 98 17.56 16.24 9.86
N ARG A 99 16.54 15.42 10.17
CA ARG A 99 16.31 14.95 11.54
C ARG A 99 17.47 14.10 12.06
N ARG A 100 18.00 13.20 11.23
CA ARG A 100 19.14 12.35 11.60
C ARG A 100 20.41 13.15 11.85
N LEU A 101 20.69 14.14 11.00
CA LEU A 101 21.82 15.05 11.19
C LEU A 101 21.66 15.83 12.49
N HIS A 102 20.47 16.38 12.76
CA HIS A 102 20.20 17.10 14.00
C HIS A 102 20.42 16.25 15.25
N VAL A 103 19.93 15.00 15.26
CA VAL A 103 20.18 14.06 16.38
C VAL A 103 21.67 13.79 16.57
N ARG A 104 22.42 13.63 15.47
CA ARG A 104 23.87 13.41 15.53
C ARG A 104 24.61 14.63 16.06
N GLU A 105 24.27 15.84 15.61
CA GLU A 105 24.87 17.08 16.09
C GLU A 105 24.66 17.25 17.60
N LEU A 106 23.45 16.98 18.11
CA LEU A 106 23.17 17.02 19.54
C LEU A 106 24.03 15.99 20.31
N ALA A 107 24.20 14.78 19.78
CA ALA A 107 25.06 13.76 20.38
C ALA A 107 26.55 14.16 20.38
N ASP A 108 27.04 14.74 19.28
CA ASP A 108 28.42 15.23 19.17
C ASP A 108 28.67 16.38 20.15
N HIS A 109 27.71 17.30 20.32
CA HIS A 109 27.78 18.36 21.33
C HIS A 109 27.78 17.80 22.76
N ALA A 110 26.93 16.81 23.05
CA ALA A 110 26.91 16.15 24.35
C ALA A 110 28.23 15.39 24.65
N ALA A 111 28.81 14.72 23.65
CA ALA A 111 30.09 14.03 23.77
C ALA A 111 31.25 15.02 24.04
N ARG A 112 31.30 16.14 23.31
CA ARG A 112 32.29 17.22 23.55
C ARG A 112 32.14 17.87 24.92
N ALA A 113 30.91 17.99 25.42
CA ALA A 113 30.68 18.48 26.78
C ALA A 113 31.27 17.50 27.81
N GLY A 114 31.08 16.18 27.62
CA GLY A 114 31.55 15.14 28.54
C GLY A 114 33.06 15.13 28.82
N ASP A 115 33.89 15.45 27.82
CA ASP A 115 35.36 15.39 27.93
C ASP A 115 36.00 16.56 28.71
N ALA A 116 35.28 17.66 28.96
CA ALA A 116 35.82 18.87 29.60
C ALA A 116 35.08 19.29 30.90
N LEU A 117 34.12 18.48 31.35
CA LEU A 117 32.96 19.04 32.06
C LEU A 117 33.13 19.49 33.53
N PRO A 118 34.02 18.94 34.37
CA PRO A 118 34.00 19.34 35.79
C PRO A 118 34.56 20.75 36.04
N HIS A 119 35.77 21.04 35.55
CA HIS A 119 36.47 22.29 35.89
C HIS A 119 36.13 23.47 34.96
N ALA A 120 35.91 23.22 33.67
CA ALA A 120 35.53 24.28 32.73
C ALA A 120 34.12 24.83 33.01
N LEU A 121 33.21 23.97 33.46
CA LEU A 121 31.87 24.39 33.89
C LEU A 121 31.94 25.27 35.14
N GLU A 122 32.80 24.94 36.09
CA GLU A 122 32.98 25.72 37.33
C GLU A 122 33.51 27.13 37.04
N ALA A 123 34.54 27.25 36.20
CA ALA A 123 35.05 28.55 35.75
C ALA A 123 34.00 29.36 34.97
N SER A 124 33.23 28.70 34.11
CA SER A 124 32.13 29.36 33.38
C SER A 124 31.00 29.83 34.30
N LEU A 125 30.69 29.09 35.36
CA LEU A 125 29.67 29.46 36.35
C LEU A 125 30.11 30.65 37.23
N GLU A 126 31.40 30.73 37.55
CA GLU A 126 31.96 31.89 38.25
C GLU A 126 31.91 33.15 37.38
N ALA A 127 32.22 33.02 36.09
CA ALA A 127 32.21 34.12 35.13
C ALA A 127 30.81 34.59 34.73
N ALA A 128 29.79 33.72 34.75
CA ALA A 128 28.44 34.05 34.27
C ALA A 128 27.67 34.95 35.23
N ASP A 129 26.99 35.99 34.75
CA ASP A 129 26.14 36.86 35.60
C ASP A 129 24.78 36.22 35.94
N LEU A 130 24.28 35.33 35.07
CA LEU A 130 22.98 34.66 35.17
C LEU A 130 23.11 33.22 34.68
N VAL A 131 22.43 32.29 35.36
CA VAL A 131 22.35 30.87 34.96
C VAL A 131 20.91 30.48 34.64
N ILE A 132 20.71 29.79 33.52
CA ILE A 132 19.43 29.27 33.05
C ILE A 132 19.41 27.74 33.24
N CYS A 133 18.50 27.22 34.08
CA CYS A 133 18.43 25.80 34.42
C CYS A 133 17.14 25.13 33.91
N GLN A 134 17.25 23.89 33.39
CA GLN A 134 16.12 23.08 32.90
C GLN A 134 15.39 22.31 34.01
N THR A 135 16.11 21.89 35.05
CA THR A 135 15.55 21.20 36.22
C THR A 135 15.70 22.11 37.44
N GLY A 136 14.59 22.58 37.99
CA GLY A 136 14.61 23.46 39.16
C GLY A 136 15.34 22.81 40.34
N CYS A 137 15.81 23.63 41.28
CA CYS A 137 16.40 23.15 42.53
C CYS A 137 15.32 22.53 43.44
N LEU A 138 14.84 21.34 43.11
CA LEU A 138 13.95 20.55 43.97
C LEU A 138 14.57 19.19 44.27
N SER A 139 14.63 18.91 45.56
CA SER A 139 15.36 17.85 46.25
C SER A 139 14.89 16.45 45.89
N HIS A 140 15.78 15.54 45.47
CA HIS A 140 15.71 14.13 45.86
C HIS A 140 17.02 13.34 45.57
N GLY A 141 17.75 12.99 46.62
CA GLY A 141 18.64 11.81 46.64
C GLY A 141 20.01 11.98 45.99
N ASP A 142 20.17 11.66 44.70
CA ASP A 142 21.43 11.02 44.30
C ASP A 142 22.15 11.64 43.08
N TYR A 143 21.65 12.74 42.49
CA TYR A 143 22.26 13.41 41.32
C TYR A 143 22.89 14.80 41.61
N TRP A 144 22.79 15.33 42.84
CA TRP A 144 22.74 16.78 43.09
C TRP A 144 24.01 17.45 43.65
N ARG A 145 25.13 16.75 43.85
CA ARG A 145 26.33 17.38 44.44
C ARG A 145 27.04 18.40 43.53
N VAL A 146 26.59 18.58 42.29
CA VAL A 146 27.17 19.55 41.33
C VAL A 146 26.25 20.77 41.06
N GLN A 147 24.97 20.81 41.47
CA GLN A 147 24.02 21.85 41.00
C GLN A 147 23.28 22.73 42.03
N ASP A 148 23.66 22.73 43.32
CA ASP A 148 23.34 23.87 44.23
C ASP A 148 24.37 25.02 44.07
N ARG A 149 25.25 24.90 43.06
CA ARG A 149 26.40 25.77 42.84
C ARG A 149 26.00 27.22 42.62
N CYS A 150 25.01 27.52 41.77
CA CYS A 150 24.59 28.90 41.44
C CYS A 150 24.07 29.66 42.67
N LYS A 151 23.31 28.97 43.53
CA LYS A 151 22.80 29.54 44.79
C LYS A 151 23.93 29.79 45.79
N ARG A 152 24.89 28.86 45.89
CA ARG A 152 26.06 28.99 46.78
C ARG A 152 27.09 30.00 46.28
N SER A 153 27.20 30.22 44.97
CA SER A 153 28.06 31.24 44.35
C SER A 153 27.38 32.61 44.23
N GLY A 154 26.10 32.73 44.63
CA GLY A 154 25.35 33.98 44.62
C GLY A 154 24.87 34.44 43.24
N LYS A 155 24.88 33.57 42.22
CA LYS A 155 24.43 33.90 40.86
C LYS A 155 22.91 33.78 40.72
N VAL A 156 22.29 34.69 39.96
CA VAL A 156 20.85 34.64 39.65
C VAL A 156 20.55 33.37 38.86
N CYS A 157 19.48 32.65 39.21
CA CYS A 157 19.10 31.39 38.57
C CYS A 157 17.65 31.44 38.10
N MET A 158 17.41 31.14 36.82
CA MET A 158 16.07 31.12 36.21
C MET A 158 15.71 29.70 35.75
N LEU A 159 14.57 29.19 36.19
CA LEU A 159 14.03 27.89 35.77
C LEU A 159 13.19 28.03 34.50
N VAL A 160 13.43 27.16 33.52
CA VAL A 160 12.69 27.11 32.27
C VAL A 160 11.93 25.79 32.16
N ASP A 161 10.62 25.86 32.44
CA ASP A 161 9.71 24.70 32.40
C ASP A 161 9.52 24.13 30.98
N ARG A 162 9.59 24.99 29.95
CA ARG A 162 9.46 24.58 28.53
C ARG A 162 10.62 25.11 27.68
N PRO A 163 11.77 24.41 27.64
CA PRO A 163 12.97 24.90 26.96
C PRO A 163 12.76 25.10 25.45
N GLY A 164 11.87 24.34 24.82
CA GLY A 164 11.57 24.46 23.38
C GLY A 164 10.89 25.76 22.94
N ARG A 165 10.49 26.64 23.87
CA ARG A 165 9.95 27.98 23.57
C ARG A 165 10.95 29.11 23.85
N MET A 166 12.15 28.78 24.29
CA MET A 166 13.21 29.76 24.55
C MET A 166 13.86 30.19 23.24
N HIS A 167 13.79 31.48 22.94
CA HIS A 167 14.53 32.09 21.83
C HIS A 167 15.74 32.83 22.39
N ILE A 168 16.93 32.28 22.18
CA ILE A 168 18.18 32.93 22.56
C ILE A 168 18.54 33.92 21.44
N VAL A 169 18.45 35.21 21.75
CA VAL A 169 18.86 36.27 20.83
C VAL A 169 20.23 36.76 21.28
N ARG A 170 21.24 36.64 20.40
CA ARG A 170 22.52 37.32 20.61
C ARG A 170 22.32 38.80 20.30
N ILE A 171 22.37 39.63 21.33
CA ILE A 171 22.45 41.08 21.18
C ILE A 171 23.94 41.41 21.18
N GLU A 172 24.49 41.73 20.01
CA GLU A 172 25.83 42.29 19.94
C GLU A 172 25.72 43.76 20.38
N SER A 173 26.42 44.12 21.47
CA SER A 173 26.46 45.53 21.89
C SER A 173 27.12 46.32 20.76
N LEU A 174 26.40 47.28 20.19
CA LEU A 174 27.05 48.42 19.56
C LEU A 174 27.93 49.07 20.64
N ALA A 175 29.18 49.33 20.26
CA ALA A 175 30.23 49.85 21.13
C ALA A 175 29.85 51.16 21.84
#